data_AF-A0AAF0DZ58-F1
#
_entry.id   AF-A0AAF0DZ58-F1
#
_cell.length_a   1.000
_cell.length_b   1.000
_cell.length_c   1.000
_cell.angle_alpha   90.00
_cell.angle_beta   90.00
_cell.angle_gamma   90.00
#
_symmetry.space_group_name_H-M   'P 1'
#
loop_
_entity.id
_entity.type
_entity.pdbx_description
1 polymer ?
#
loop_
_entity_poly.entity_id
_entity_poly.type
_entity_poly.pdbx_seq_one_letter_code
_entity_poly.pdbx_strand_id
1 'polypeptide(L)'
;MNPPVQYGFEARGSYAPRLVVRIPAALTRTDQCSVYVLAPLPPGVYFDPYTARVEHTEPVRAAQALGPVELEKPVGWAADGAFEDEVQRTWWERGDDHNIALAEKASRLGTLCHGAVCEHTAVLLELAPRSEDMRATQVHVPLHVRYYPARAPTAPPAAPAPGASVWERLVSPIFTRWSAQQYDDVPLTLDGPVVFAACDAAPDALLWEPAEPADLLHGHHAHLRGELAALLAPGARALFTPSVRAVADTEVTAAVPVGNVTLYPAVLLLTLVAVLWSTRAVVHSVRRAVAAA
;
A
#
# COMPACT_ATOMS: atom_id res chain seq x y z
N MET A 1 28.35 -16.14 14.04
CA MET A 1 27.31 -16.10 13.00
C MET A 1 26.62 -14.76 13.10
N ASN A 2 26.52 -14.03 12.00
CA ASN A 2 25.82 -12.74 11.97
C ASN A 2 24.30 -13.01 12.01
N PRO A 3 23.53 -12.35 12.88
CA PRO A 3 22.08 -12.52 12.88
C PRO A 3 21.51 -12.04 11.54
N PRO A 4 20.48 -12.71 10.99
CA PRO A 4 19.82 -12.26 9.77
C PRO A 4 19.08 -10.94 10.00
N VAL A 5 18.81 -10.22 8.91
CA VAL A 5 17.76 -9.19 8.91
C VAL A 5 16.43 -9.88 9.22
N GLN A 6 15.64 -9.30 10.11
CA GLN A 6 14.29 -9.77 10.42
C GLN A 6 13.26 -8.77 9.93
N TYR A 7 12.12 -9.25 9.47
CA TYR A 7 11.02 -8.37 9.13
C TYR A 7 9.67 -8.99 9.46
N GLY A 8 8.67 -8.14 9.71
CA GLY A 8 7.31 -8.56 9.99
C GLY A 8 6.34 -7.40 9.90
N PHE A 9 5.11 -7.62 10.37
CA PHE A 9 4.05 -6.64 10.27
C PHE A 9 3.33 -6.44 11.60
N GLU A 10 3.16 -5.18 11.97
CA GLU A 10 2.27 -4.74 13.06
C GLU A 10 0.90 -4.35 12.48
N ALA A 11 -0.15 -4.46 13.30
CA ALA A 11 -1.52 -4.12 12.92
C ALA A 11 -2.00 -4.80 11.61
N ARG A 12 -1.64 -6.08 11.41
CA ARG A 12 -1.90 -6.82 10.15
C ARG A 12 -3.37 -6.79 9.69
N GLY A 13 -4.32 -6.88 10.62
CA GLY A 13 -5.77 -6.82 10.30
C GLY A 13 -6.32 -5.41 10.05
N SER A 14 -5.46 -4.40 9.91
CA SER A 14 -5.83 -3.00 9.65
C SER A 14 -5.64 -2.66 8.18
N TYR A 15 -6.37 -1.65 7.69
CA TYR A 15 -6.08 -1.00 6.41
C TYR A 15 -4.80 -0.15 6.42
N ALA A 16 -4.17 0.00 7.60
CA ALA A 16 -2.91 0.70 7.79
C ALA A 16 -1.90 -0.16 8.57
N PRO A 17 -1.42 -1.29 8.02
CA PRO A 17 -0.39 -2.10 8.66
C PRO A 17 0.96 -1.36 8.67
N ARG A 18 1.89 -1.79 9.53
CA ARG A 18 3.26 -1.27 9.53
C ARG A 18 4.23 -2.40 9.26
N LEU A 19 5.06 -2.28 8.22
CA LEU A 19 6.20 -3.16 8.01
C LEU A 19 7.29 -2.78 9.01
N VAL A 20 7.77 -3.76 9.77
CA VAL A 20 8.86 -3.59 10.72
C VAL A 20 10.07 -4.30 10.17
N VAL A 21 11.19 -3.59 10.02
CA VAL A 21 12.47 -4.17 9.57
C VAL A 21 13.50 -3.97 10.68
N ARG A 22 14.06 -5.08 11.17
CA ARG A 22 15.12 -5.11 12.17
C ARG A 22 16.44 -5.50 11.53
N ILE A 23 17.37 -4.56 11.52
CA ILE A 23 18.66 -4.64 10.85
C ILE A 23 19.76 -4.78 11.91
N PRO A 24 20.56 -5.86 11.88
CA PRO A 24 21.73 -6.02 12.73
C PRO A 24 22.65 -4.80 12.70
N ALA A 25 23.16 -4.36 13.86
CA ALA A 25 24.05 -3.20 13.91
C ALA A 25 25.28 -3.35 13.00
N ALA A 26 25.81 -4.56 12.84
CA ALA A 26 26.94 -4.85 11.96
C ALA A 26 26.72 -4.40 10.50
N LEU A 27 25.47 -4.44 10.00
CA LEU A 27 25.13 -3.99 8.64
C LEU A 27 24.91 -2.47 8.55
N THR A 28 24.85 -1.77 9.68
CA THR A 28 24.62 -0.31 9.72
C THR A 28 25.83 0.49 10.20
N ARG A 29 26.91 -0.19 10.62
CA ARG A 29 28.18 0.42 11.06
C ARG A 29 29.14 0.54 9.88
N THR A 30 28.80 1.39 8.92
CA THR A 30 29.69 1.69 7.81
C THR A 30 29.63 3.17 7.48
N ASP A 31 30.77 3.85 7.63
CA ASP A 31 30.88 5.29 7.34
C ASP A 31 31.14 5.55 5.86
N GLN A 32 31.45 4.49 5.09
CA GLN A 32 31.82 4.56 3.68
C GLN A 32 30.68 4.13 2.74
N CYS A 33 29.52 3.76 3.30
CA CYS A 33 28.38 3.31 2.53
C CYS A 33 27.10 4.02 2.97
N SER A 34 26.21 4.24 2.01
CA SER A 34 24.80 4.46 2.32
C SER A 34 24.11 3.11 2.42
N VAL A 35 23.36 2.89 3.50
CA VAL A 35 22.57 1.66 3.70
C VAL A 35 21.11 1.96 3.37
N TYR A 36 20.49 1.05 2.63
CA TYR A 36 19.13 1.17 2.15
C TYR A 36 18.28 -0.03 2.55
N VAL A 37 16.98 0.21 2.65
CA VAL A 37 15.95 -0.82 2.72
C VAL A 37 15.04 -0.63 1.51
N LEU A 38 14.96 -1.63 0.65
CA LEU A 38 14.01 -1.70 -0.45
C LEU A 38 12.92 -2.69 -0.09
N ALA A 39 11.68 -2.25 0.00
CA ALA A 39 10.55 -3.12 0.27
C ALA A 39 9.64 -3.21 -0.97
N PRO A 40 9.71 -4.31 -1.74
CA PRO A 40 8.76 -4.60 -2.80
C PRO A 40 7.36 -4.84 -2.22
N LEU A 41 6.38 -4.15 -2.78
CA LEU A 41 4.99 -4.19 -2.33
C LEU A 41 4.09 -4.89 -3.36
N PRO A 42 3.16 -5.76 -2.93
CA PRO A 42 2.15 -6.35 -3.81
C PRO A 42 1.11 -5.30 -4.23
N PRO A 43 0.28 -5.59 -5.26
CA PRO A 43 -0.78 -4.69 -5.74
C PRO A 43 -1.73 -4.17 -4.66
N GLY A 44 -2.02 -5.00 -3.65
CA GLY A 44 -2.92 -4.66 -2.55
C GLY A 44 -2.33 -3.73 -1.51
N VAL A 45 -1.04 -3.41 -1.55
CA VAL A 45 -0.35 -2.63 -0.51
C VAL A 45 0.45 -1.51 -1.15
N TYR A 46 0.39 -0.32 -0.55
CA TYR A 46 1.18 0.82 -1.01
C TYR A 46 1.76 1.62 0.16
N PHE A 47 2.79 2.39 -0.15
CA PHE A 47 3.36 3.40 0.73
C PHE A 47 2.79 4.77 0.33
N ASP A 48 2.22 5.52 1.29
CA ASP A 48 1.72 6.87 1.06
C ASP A 48 2.81 7.91 1.41
N PRO A 49 3.51 8.49 0.43
CA PRO A 49 4.57 9.44 0.70
C PRO A 49 4.07 10.77 1.31
N TYR A 50 2.78 11.07 1.23
CA TYR A 50 2.22 12.34 1.70
C TYR A 50 1.88 12.31 3.20
N THR A 51 1.49 11.14 3.72
CA THR A 51 1.08 10.98 5.13
C THR A 51 2.10 10.25 6.00
N ALA A 52 2.93 9.37 5.43
CA ALA A 52 3.82 8.49 6.18
C ALA A 52 4.92 9.22 6.99
N ARG A 53 5.55 10.26 6.41
CA ARG A 53 6.59 11.11 7.03
C ARG A 53 7.66 10.33 7.83
N VAL A 54 8.11 9.21 7.27
CA VAL A 54 9.01 8.25 7.95
C VAL A 54 10.36 8.87 8.29
N GLU A 55 10.81 9.84 7.49
CA GLU A 55 12.08 10.55 7.67
C GLU A 55 12.13 11.40 8.95
N HIS A 56 10.97 11.73 9.52
CA HIS A 56 10.89 12.54 10.74
C HIS A 56 10.76 11.72 12.02
N THR A 57 10.46 10.43 11.90
CA THR A 57 10.06 9.59 13.04
C THR A 57 10.96 8.38 13.24
N GLU A 58 11.69 7.98 12.20
CA GLU A 58 12.51 6.77 12.17
C GLU A 58 13.96 7.12 11.80
N PRO A 59 14.94 6.20 11.97
CA PRO A 59 16.32 6.40 11.53
C PRO A 59 16.48 6.33 10.00
N VAL A 60 15.65 7.10 9.28
CA VAL A 60 15.54 7.16 7.82
C VAL A 60 15.90 8.58 7.38
N ARG A 61 16.89 8.70 6.50
CA ARG A 61 17.31 9.99 5.92
C ARG A 61 16.37 10.43 4.79
N ALA A 62 15.91 9.49 3.99
CA ALA A 62 15.02 9.74 2.86
C ALA A 62 14.15 8.52 2.58
N ALA A 63 12.87 8.73 2.27
CA ALA A 63 11.99 7.70 1.70
C ALA A 63 11.57 8.08 0.28
N GLN A 64 11.54 7.08 -0.60
CA GLN A 64 11.16 7.25 -2.00
C GLN A 64 10.22 6.11 -2.41
N ALA A 65 9.02 6.45 -2.87
CA ALA A 65 8.14 5.50 -3.54
C ALA A 65 8.67 5.23 -4.95
N LEU A 66 8.65 3.97 -5.37
CA LEU A 66 8.97 3.52 -6.72
C LEU A 66 7.70 3.00 -7.39
N GLY A 67 7.49 3.38 -8.65
CA GLY A 67 6.26 3.08 -9.38
C GLY A 67 5.11 4.06 -9.09
N PRO A 68 3.95 3.85 -9.73
CA PRO A 68 2.84 4.77 -9.63
C PRO A 68 2.17 4.71 -8.24
N VAL A 69 2.03 5.89 -7.62
CA VAL A 69 1.23 6.03 -6.40
C VAL A 69 -0.21 6.32 -6.82
N GLU A 70 -1.10 5.37 -6.52
CA GLU A 70 -2.53 5.47 -6.81
C GLU A 70 -3.29 5.09 -5.54
N LEU A 71 -3.88 6.10 -4.88
CA LEU A 71 -4.44 5.99 -3.54
C LEU A 71 -5.92 5.59 -3.55
N GLU A 72 -6.61 5.85 -4.66
CA GLU A 72 -8.07 5.78 -4.73
C GLU A 72 -8.55 4.53 -5.47
N LYS A 73 -7.77 4.06 -6.45
CA LYS A 73 -8.20 2.95 -7.30
C LYS A 73 -8.11 1.59 -6.59
N PRO A 74 -9.11 0.72 -6.80
CA PRO A 74 -9.10 -0.62 -6.23
C PRO A 74 -8.00 -1.48 -6.86
N VAL A 75 -7.66 -2.60 -6.22
CA VAL A 75 -6.77 -3.62 -6.80
C VAL A 75 -7.32 -4.12 -8.14
N GLY A 76 -6.46 -4.29 -9.14
CA GLY A 76 -6.82 -4.69 -10.50
C GLY A 76 -7.14 -3.52 -11.44
N TRP A 77 -7.01 -2.27 -10.98
CA TRP A 77 -7.30 -1.09 -11.80
C TRP A 77 -6.38 -0.93 -13.01
N ALA A 78 -5.18 -1.51 -13.00
CA ALA A 78 -4.25 -1.41 -14.12
C ALA A 78 -4.42 -2.56 -15.13
N ALA A 79 -5.37 -3.48 -14.90
CA ALA A 79 -5.67 -4.58 -15.81
C ALA A 79 -6.43 -4.10 -17.07
N ASP A 80 -6.22 -4.82 -18.18
CA ASP A 80 -6.67 -4.48 -19.54
C ASP A 80 -8.11 -3.91 -19.59
N GLY A 81 -8.24 -2.66 -20.01
CA GLY A 81 -9.54 -2.05 -20.30
C GLY A 81 -10.08 -1.07 -19.27
N ALA A 82 -9.39 -0.85 -18.15
CA ALA A 82 -9.67 0.26 -17.23
C ALA A 82 -9.17 1.60 -17.82
N PHE A 83 -9.67 1.93 -19.01
CA PHE A 83 -9.48 3.22 -19.67
C PHE A 83 -10.63 4.14 -19.33
N GLU A 84 -10.60 4.65 -18.11
CA GLU A 84 -10.96 6.03 -17.84
C GLU A 84 -9.89 6.46 -16.84
N ASP A 85 -9.02 7.39 -17.28
CA ASP A 85 -8.39 8.43 -16.47
C ASP A 85 -7.05 8.90 -17.08
N GLU A 86 -7.16 9.76 -18.10
CA GLU A 86 -6.48 11.05 -18.04
C GLU A 86 -7.10 11.94 -16.93
N VAL A 87 -7.53 11.36 -15.80
CA VAL A 87 -8.17 12.13 -14.73
C VAL A 87 -7.08 12.95 -14.10
N GLN A 88 -7.24 14.25 -14.31
CA GLN A 88 -6.63 15.26 -13.49
C GLN A 88 -6.73 14.84 -12.03
N ARG A 89 -5.57 14.59 -11.42
CA ARG A 89 -5.37 14.47 -9.98
C ARG A 89 -6.36 15.35 -9.20
N THR A 90 -7.02 14.73 -8.24
CA THR A 90 -8.05 15.34 -7.39
C THR A 90 -7.45 16.48 -6.57
N TRP A 91 -8.27 17.47 -6.20
CA TRP A 91 -7.79 18.77 -5.72
C TRP A 91 -6.95 18.74 -4.42
N TRP A 92 -7.03 17.69 -3.60
CA TRP A 92 -6.16 17.54 -2.43
C TRP A 92 -4.77 17.01 -2.78
N GLU A 93 -4.60 16.34 -3.92
CA GLU A 93 -3.29 15.93 -4.45
C GLU A 93 -2.51 17.12 -5.07
N ARG A 94 -3.20 18.27 -5.24
CA ARG A 94 -2.63 19.56 -5.67
C ARG A 94 -2.18 20.43 -4.51
N GLY A 95 -2.29 19.94 -3.27
CA GLY A 95 -1.97 20.69 -2.05
C GLY A 95 -0.53 21.20 -2.00
N ASP A 96 0.36 20.66 -2.83
CA ASP A 96 1.78 21.01 -2.89
C ASP A 96 2.18 21.81 -4.14
N ASP A 97 1.23 22.33 -4.92
CA ASP A 97 1.52 23.19 -6.09
C ASP A 97 2.23 24.51 -5.72
N HIS A 98 2.33 24.83 -4.42
CA HIS A 98 3.10 25.96 -3.90
C HIS A 98 4.52 25.58 -3.44
N ASN A 99 4.85 24.29 -3.42
CA ASN A 99 6.19 23.80 -3.13
C ASN A 99 6.76 23.09 -4.37
N ILE A 100 7.45 23.86 -5.21
CA ILE A 100 8.04 23.42 -6.48
C ILE A 100 8.88 22.13 -6.31
N ALA A 101 9.53 21.94 -5.16
CA ALA A 101 10.32 20.74 -4.88
C ALA A 101 9.47 19.46 -4.68
N LEU A 102 8.22 19.59 -4.22
CA LEU A 102 7.27 18.48 -4.10
C LEU A 102 6.52 18.24 -5.42
N ALA A 103 6.19 19.31 -6.14
CA ALA A 103 5.61 19.22 -7.48
C ALA A 103 6.53 18.49 -8.47
N GLU A 104 7.85 18.71 -8.39
CA GLU A 104 8.84 17.99 -9.22
C GLU A 104 8.96 16.50 -8.84
N LYS A 105 8.81 16.15 -7.55
CA LYS A 105 8.71 14.74 -7.12
C LYS A 105 7.44 14.08 -7.63
N ALA A 106 6.32 14.81 -7.58
CA ALA A 106 5.03 14.37 -8.10
C ALA A 106 5.04 14.18 -9.62
N SER A 107 5.76 15.02 -10.38
CA SER A 107 5.90 14.90 -11.83
C SER A 107 6.87 13.79 -12.27
N ARG A 108 7.81 13.37 -11.40
CA ARG A 108 8.71 12.23 -11.65
C ARG A 108 8.02 10.86 -11.59
N LEU A 109 6.81 10.78 -11.02
CA LEU A 109 5.93 9.60 -11.10
C LEU A 109 5.35 9.36 -12.53
N GLY A 110 5.86 10.08 -13.53
CA GLY A 110 5.22 10.35 -14.82
C GLY A 110 5.64 9.49 -16.01
N THR A 111 6.02 8.22 -15.83
CA THR A 111 5.86 7.27 -16.94
C THR A 111 4.54 6.55 -16.75
N LEU A 112 3.58 6.83 -17.65
CA LEU A 112 2.34 6.06 -17.78
C LEU A 112 2.70 4.58 -17.87
N CYS A 113 2.56 3.89 -16.75
CA CYS A 113 2.79 2.46 -16.64
C CYS A 113 1.45 1.78 -16.88
N HIS A 114 1.40 0.85 -17.83
CA HIS A 114 0.21 0.10 -18.17
C HIS A 114 0.36 -1.39 -17.85
N GLY A 115 -0.76 -2.02 -17.46
CA GLY A 115 -0.84 -3.44 -17.17
C GLY A 115 -0.66 -3.77 -15.70
N ALA A 116 -1.00 -5.02 -15.34
CA ALA A 116 -0.99 -5.50 -13.95
C ALA A 116 0.39 -5.39 -13.24
N VAL A 117 1.48 -5.31 -14.00
CA VAL A 117 2.82 -5.08 -13.43
C VAL A 117 2.90 -3.74 -12.70
N CYS A 118 2.18 -2.73 -13.16
CA CYS A 118 2.24 -1.36 -12.62
C CYS A 118 1.57 -1.19 -11.26
N GLU A 119 0.79 -2.19 -10.81
CA GLU A 119 0.29 -2.19 -9.44
C GLU A 119 1.36 -2.63 -8.43
N HIS A 120 2.44 -3.27 -8.90
CA HIS A 120 3.55 -3.66 -8.05
C HIS A 120 4.46 -2.46 -7.85
N THR A 121 4.41 -1.89 -6.65
CA THR A 121 5.23 -0.74 -6.25
C THR A 121 6.35 -1.20 -5.34
N ALA A 122 7.26 -0.29 -5.01
CA ALA A 122 8.22 -0.53 -3.94
C ALA A 122 8.47 0.76 -3.16
N VAL A 123 9.04 0.65 -1.97
CA VAL A 123 9.55 1.80 -1.23
C VAL A 123 11.03 1.61 -0.95
N LEU A 124 11.82 2.63 -1.28
CA LEU A 124 13.24 2.72 -1.02
C LEU A 124 13.47 3.68 0.15
N LEU A 125 14.07 3.19 1.21
CA LEU A 125 14.43 3.96 2.39
C LEU A 125 15.94 4.05 2.48
N GLU A 126 16.49 5.25 2.52
CA GLU A 126 17.88 5.47 2.87
C GLU A 126 17.99 5.64 4.38
N LEU A 127 18.82 4.84 5.04
CA LEU A 127 18.99 4.90 6.49
C LEU A 127 19.91 6.07 6.87
N ALA A 128 19.62 6.68 8.01
CA ALA A 128 20.52 7.69 8.58
C ALA A 128 21.82 7.03 9.07
N PRO A 129 22.98 7.69 8.91
CA PRO A 129 24.23 7.20 9.49
C PRO A 129 24.08 7.05 11.00
N ARG A 130 24.63 5.96 11.53
CA ARG A 130 24.31 5.53 12.88
C ARG A 130 25.26 6.12 13.93
N SER A 131 24.71 6.44 15.11
CA SER A 131 25.50 6.65 16.33
C SER A 131 25.96 5.30 16.90
N GLU A 132 27.20 5.23 17.41
CA GLU A 132 27.89 4.00 17.86
C GLU A 132 27.13 3.20 18.94
N ASP A 133 26.24 3.84 19.70
CA ASP A 133 25.65 3.27 20.93
C ASP A 133 24.45 2.32 20.72
N MET A 134 23.92 2.20 19.50
CA MET A 134 22.70 1.41 19.28
C MET A 134 22.97 -0.02 18.79
N ARG A 135 22.28 -1.00 19.40
CA ARG A 135 22.50 -2.45 19.19
C ARG A 135 21.85 -3.05 17.92
N ALA A 136 20.74 -2.51 17.43
CA ALA A 136 20.06 -2.95 16.19
C ALA A 136 19.16 -1.83 15.64
N THR A 137 19.14 -1.60 14.33
CA THR A 137 18.32 -0.53 13.73
C THR A 137 16.95 -1.12 13.45
N GLN A 138 15.92 -0.51 14.01
CA GLN A 138 14.54 -0.87 13.69
C GLN A 138 13.93 0.28 12.89
N VAL A 139 13.25 -0.08 11.80
CA VAL A 139 12.55 0.87 10.94
C VAL A 139 11.10 0.41 10.83
N HIS A 140 10.17 1.32 11.08
CA HIS A 140 8.75 1.09 10.88
C HIS A 140 8.26 1.83 9.64
N VAL A 141 7.81 1.10 8.64
CA VAL A 141 7.28 1.65 7.39
C VAL A 141 5.75 1.61 7.47
N PRO A 142 5.06 2.75 7.59
CA PRO A 142 3.61 2.78 7.51
C PRO A 142 3.19 2.42 6.08
N LEU A 143 2.26 1.47 5.97
CA LEU A 143 1.72 1.01 4.70
C LEU A 143 0.21 1.15 4.73
N HIS A 144 -0.40 1.12 3.56
CA HIS A 144 -1.84 1.15 3.39
C HIS A 144 -2.27 -0.03 2.53
N VAL A 145 -3.39 -0.64 2.89
CA VAL A 145 -4.02 -1.69 2.10
C VAL A 145 -5.08 -1.06 1.21
N ARG A 146 -5.02 -1.36 -0.09
CA ARG A 146 -6.03 -0.94 -1.07
C ARG A 146 -7.35 -1.66 -0.87
N TYR A 147 -8.41 -1.04 -1.34
CA TYR A 147 -9.70 -1.71 -1.43
C TYR A 147 -9.65 -2.79 -2.51
N TYR A 148 -10.16 -3.96 -2.16
CA TYR A 148 -10.42 -5.02 -3.12
C TYR A 148 -11.82 -4.83 -3.72
N PRO A 149 -11.99 -5.09 -5.03
CA PRO A 149 -13.31 -5.04 -5.65
C PRO A 149 -14.31 -5.92 -4.91
N ALA A 150 -15.55 -5.43 -4.78
CA ALA A 150 -16.60 -6.17 -4.13
C ALA A 150 -16.87 -7.49 -4.86
N ARG A 151 -17.05 -8.58 -4.10
CA ARG A 151 -17.28 -9.93 -4.65
C ARG A 151 -18.66 -10.45 -4.31
N ALA A 152 -19.16 -11.35 -5.14
CA ALA A 152 -20.31 -12.16 -4.79
C ALA A 152 -19.88 -13.26 -3.81
N PRO A 153 -20.73 -13.64 -2.84
CA PRO A 153 -20.50 -14.83 -2.04
C PRO A 153 -20.27 -16.05 -2.93
N THR A 154 -19.26 -16.84 -2.61
CA THR A 154 -18.92 -18.07 -3.36
C THR A 154 -20.02 -19.14 -3.22
N ALA A 155 -20.77 -19.12 -2.12
CA ALA A 155 -21.93 -19.98 -1.92
C ALA A 155 -23.22 -19.25 -2.37
N PRO A 156 -24.04 -19.88 -3.25
CA PRO A 156 -25.36 -19.35 -3.53
C PRO A 156 -26.19 -19.33 -2.22
N PRO A 157 -27.09 -18.35 -2.06
CA PRO A 157 -28.00 -18.35 -0.92
C PRO A 157 -28.80 -19.65 -0.88
N ALA A 158 -29.04 -20.18 0.33
CA ALA A 158 -30.06 -21.21 0.50
C ALA A 158 -31.40 -20.70 -0.07
N ALA A 159 -32.08 -21.55 -0.83
CA ALA A 159 -33.40 -21.21 -1.36
C ALA A 159 -34.35 -20.91 -0.19
N PRO A 160 -35.20 -19.89 -0.29
CA PRO A 160 -36.18 -19.60 0.76
C PRO A 160 -37.08 -20.81 0.97
N ALA A 161 -37.42 -21.09 2.22
CA ALA A 161 -38.33 -22.18 2.56
C ALA A 161 -39.69 -22.00 1.83
N PRO A 162 -40.35 -23.10 1.41
CA PRO A 162 -41.69 -23.00 0.85
C PRO A 162 -42.62 -22.34 1.87
N GLY A 163 -43.33 -21.28 1.45
CA GLY A 163 -44.21 -20.49 2.31
C GLY A 163 -43.59 -19.24 2.92
N ALA A 164 -42.30 -18.95 2.67
CA ALA A 164 -41.66 -17.73 3.14
C ALA A 164 -42.40 -16.47 2.67
N SER A 165 -42.59 -15.52 3.58
CA SER A 165 -43.23 -14.22 3.31
C SER A 165 -42.42 -13.39 2.32
N VAL A 166 -43.04 -12.38 1.70
CA VAL A 166 -42.34 -11.43 0.81
C VAL A 166 -41.18 -10.75 1.56
N TRP A 167 -41.37 -10.44 2.84
CA TRP A 167 -40.32 -9.89 3.70
C TRP A 167 -39.16 -10.86 3.90
N GLU A 168 -39.42 -12.13 4.19
CA GLU A 168 -38.38 -13.15 4.34
C GLU A 168 -37.64 -13.43 3.03
N ARG A 169 -38.30 -13.29 1.88
CA ARG A 169 -37.67 -13.48 0.56
C ARG A 169 -36.81 -12.28 0.14
N LEU A 170 -37.24 -11.07 0.47
CA LEU A 170 -36.57 -9.85 0.00
C LEU A 170 -35.57 -9.28 1.02
N VAL A 171 -35.89 -9.35 2.31
CA VAL A 171 -35.16 -8.60 3.35
C VAL A 171 -34.27 -9.50 4.19
N SER A 172 -34.73 -10.70 4.55
CA SER A 172 -33.91 -11.64 5.33
C SER A 172 -32.55 -11.95 4.68
N PRO A 173 -32.43 -12.16 3.34
CA PRO A 173 -31.14 -12.42 2.71
C PRO A 173 -30.21 -11.23 2.77
N ILE A 174 -30.74 -10.01 2.84
CA ILE A 174 -29.93 -8.79 2.95
C ILE A 174 -29.27 -8.78 4.33
N PHE A 175 -30.02 -9.00 5.41
CA PHE A 175 -29.49 -8.98 6.77
C PHE A 175 -28.54 -10.15 7.07
N THR A 176 -28.86 -11.37 6.64
CA THR A 176 -27.95 -12.52 6.85
C THR A 176 -26.66 -12.40 6.06
N ARG A 177 -26.70 -11.81 4.85
CA ARG A 177 -25.49 -11.52 4.07
C ARG A 177 -24.73 -10.31 4.58
N TRP A 178 -25.39 -9.39 5.27
CA TRP A 178 -24.74 -8.25 5.90
C TRP A 178 -23.86 -8.69 7.08
N SER A 179 -24.28 -9.71 7.84
CA SER A 179 -23.47 -10.30 8.90
C SER A 179 -22.34 -11.22 8.42
N ALA A 180 -22.37 -11.68 7.16
CA ALA A 180 -21.32 -12.49 6.58
C ALA A 180 -20.20 -11.57 6.08
N GLN A 181 -19.40 -11.06 7.02
CA GLN A 181 -18.22 -10.26 6.69
C GLN A 181 -17.26 -11.13 5.88
N GLN A 182 -17.00 -10.71 4.65
CA GLN A 182 -16.06 -11.39 3.77
C GLN A 182 -14.68 -10.79 4.04
N TYR A 183 -13.71 -11.67 4.24
CA TYR A 183 -12.31 -11.32 4.35
C TYR A 183 -11.56 -12.05 3.25
N ASP A 184 -10.62 -11.35 2.62
CA ASP A 184 -9.62 -11.97 1.77
C ASP A 184 -8.29 -12.00 2.53
N ASP A 185 -7.54 -13.08 2.36
CA ASP A 185 -6.15 -13.16 2.79
C ASP A 185 -5.28 -12.43 1.76
N VAL A 186 -4.90 -11.21 2.12
CA VAL A 186 -4.09 -10.32 1.29
C VAL A 186 -2.62 -10.52 1.63
N PRO A 187 -1.75 -10.81 0.66
CA PRO A 187 -0.31 -10.79 0.90
C PRO A 187 0.12 -9.35 1.20
N LEU A 188 0.88 -9.18 2.27
CA LEU A 188 1.49 -7.89 2.65
C LEU A 188 2.88 -7.71 2.03
N THR A 189 3.51 -8.80 1.60
CA THR A 189 4.75 -8.80 0.81
C THR A 189 4.81 -10.04 -0.09
N LEU A 190 5.56 -9.97 -1.19
CA LEU A 190 5.83 -11.12 -2.07
C LEU A 190 7.24 -11.69 -1.80
N ASP A 191 8.25 -10.83 -1.82
CA ASP A 191 9.67 -11.24 -1.78
C ASP A 191 10.41 -10.78 -0.51
N GLY A 192 9.71 -10.12 0.43
CA GLY A 192 10.29 -9.52 1.63
C GLY A 192 11.14 -8.27 1.32
N PRO A 193 11.50 -7.47 2.35
CA PRO A 193 12.39 -6.34 2.17
C PRO A 193 13.85 -6.78 1.95
N VAL A 194 14.52 -6.09 1.05
CA VAL A 194 15.94 -6.24 0.74
C VAL A 194 16.72 -5.11 1.42
N VAL A 195 17.62 -5.46 2.33
CA VAL A 195 18.62 -4.51 2.84
C VAL A 195 19.82 -4.57 1.91
N PHE A 196 20.36 -3.41 1.51
CA PHE A 196 21.56 -3.35 0.69
C PHE A 196 22.38 -2.10 1.03
N ALA A 197 23.65 -2.09 0.64
CA ALA A 197 24.56 -0.96 0.81
C ALA A 197 25.06 -0.50 -0.57
N ALA A 198 25.21 0.81 -0.73
CA ALA A 198 25.91 1.42 -1.85
C ALA A 198 27.21 2.04 -1.33
N CYS A 199 28.35 1.50 -1.75
CA CYS A 199 29.67 1.86 -1.23
C CYS A 199 30.63 2.30 -2.34
N ASP A 200 31.56 3.19 -2.01
CA ASP A 200 32.65 3.59 -2.91
C ASP A 200 33.76 2.50 -2.99
N ALA A 201 33.87 1.67 -1.94
CA ALA A 201 34.78 0.53 -1.86
C ALA A 201 34.04 -0.70 -1.29
N ALA A 202 34.58 -1.89 -1.53
CA ALA A 202 33.97 -3.11 -1.00
C ALA A 202 33.97 -3.09 0.54
N PRO A 203 32.80 -3.25 1.19
CA PRO A 203 32.71 -3.38 2.64
C PRO A 203 33.24 -4.76 3.08
N ASP A 204 33.12 -5.08 4.38
CA ASP A 204 33.53 -6.38 4.92
C ASP A 204 32.85 -7.54 4.17
N ALA A 205 33.66 -8.30 3.41
CA ALA A 205 33.21 -9.42 2.58
C ALA A 205 32.61 -10.58 3.39
N LEU A 206 32.78 -10.62 4.72
CA LEU A 206 32.11 -11.59 5.59
C LEU A 206 30.65 -11.22 5.90
N LEU A 207 30.28 -9.96 5.66
CA LEU A 207 28.94 -9.42 5.91
C LEU A 207 28.17 -9.15 4.63
N TRP A 208 28.89 -8.83 3.55
CA TRP A 208 28.35 -8.26 2.34
C TRP A 208 28.83 -9.02 1.10
N GLU A 209 27.90 -9.25 0.17
CA GLU A 209 28.15 -9.85 -1.13
C GLU A 209 27.87 -8.81 -2.23
N PRO A 210 28.70 -8.75 -3.29
CA PRO A 210 28.41 -7.89 -4.43
C PRO A 210 27.04 -8.20 -5.04
N ALA A 211 26.31 -7.16 -5.45
CA ALA A 211 24.99 -7.29 -6.03
C ALA A 211 24.83 -6.40 -7.26
N GLU A 212 23.96 -6.81 -8.18
CA GLU A 212 23.52 -6.01 -9.32
C GLU A 212 22.12 -5.43 -9.03
N PRO A 213 21.73 -4.31 -9.65
CA PRO A 213 20.36 -3.78 -9.52
C PRO A 213 19.27 -4.80 -9.89
N ALA A 214 19.58 -5.75 -10.78
CA ALA A 214 18.67 -6.81 -11.21
C ALA A 214 18.39 -7.84 -10.09
N ASP A 215 19.28 -7.97 -9.11
CA ASP A 215 19.12 -8.87 -7.96
C ASP A 215 18.19 -8.27 -6.90
N LEU A 216 18.17 -6.93 -6.80
CA LEU A 216 17.36 -6.19 -5.82
C LEU A 216 15.87 -6.18 -6.16
N LEU A 217 15.55 -6.11 -7.46
CA LEU A 217 14.17 -6.12 -7.98
C LEU A 217 14.04 -7.20 -9.05
N HIS A 218 13.26 -8.24 -8.78
CA HIS A 218 13.04 -9.36 -9.69
C HIS A 218 11.55 -9.65 -9.88
N GLY A 219 11.22 -10.63 -10.72
CA GLY A 219 9.83 -11.06 -10.94
C GLY A 219 8.92 -9.90 -11.35
N HIS A 220 7.86 -9.68 -10.57
CA HIS A 220 6.84 -8.66 -10.84
C HIS A 220 7.35 -7.22 -10.72
N HIS A 221 8.41 -6.98 -9.95
CA HIS A 221 8.99 -5.64 -9.74
C HIS A 221 10.15 -5.30 -10.68
N ALA A 222 10.48 -6.19 -11.63
CA ALA A 222 11.59 -5.96 -12.57
C ALA A 222 11.44 -4.67 -13.40
N HIS A 223 10.20 -4.20 -13.61
CA HIS A 223 9.91 -2.96 -14.33
C HIS A 223 10.37 -1.69 -13.58
N LEU A 224 10.58 -1.76 -12.25
CA LEU A 224 11.05 -0.64 -11.42
C LEU A 224 12.58 -0.47 -11.43
N ARG A 225 13.33 -1.37 -12.08
CA ARG A 225 14.81 -1.34 -12.09
C ARG A 225 15.39 -0.06 -12.65
N GLY A 226 14.79 0.49 -13.71
CA GLY A 226 15.27 1.73 -14.33
C GLY A 226 15.15 2.92 -13.39
N GLU A 227 14.04 2.99 -12.65
CA GLU A 227 13.80 4.02 -11.63
C GLU A 227 14.76 3.87 -10.46
N LEU A 228 14.93 2.65 -9.93
CA LEU A 228 15.91 2.37 -8.87
C LEU A 228 17.33 2.75 -9.29
N ALA A 229 17.75 2.38 -10.50
CA ALA A 229 19.06 2.72 -11.03
C ALA A 229 19.25 4.24 -11.16
N ALA A 230 18.23 4.97 -11.61
CA ALA A 230 18.29 6.43 -11.71
C ALA A 230 18.44 7.11 -10.33
N LEU A 231 17.80 6.57 -9.30
CA LEU A 231 17.93 7.08 -7.93
C LEU A 231 19.28 6.77 -7.29
N LEU A 232 19.90 5.65 -7.66
CA LEU A 232 21.21 5.24 -7.18
C LEU A 232 22.37 5.78 -8.04
N ALA A 233 22.08 6.29 -9.25
CA ALA A 233 23.07 6.80 -10.19
C ALA A 233 23.95 7.95 -9.65
N PRO A 234 23.46 8.88 -8.81
CA PRO A 234 24.30 9.91 -8.20
C PRO A 234 25.36 9.28 -7.28
N GLY A 235 26.53 8.93 -7.84
CA GLY A 235 27.67 8.37 -7.12
C GLY A 235 28.30 7.12 -7.72
N ALA A 236 27.68 6.47 -8.71
CA ALA A 236 28.21 5.26 -9.39
C ALA A 236 28.83 4.22 -8.42
N ARG A 237 28.16 3.99 -7.29
CA ARG A 237 28.64 3.13 -6.21
C ARG A 237 28.39 1.66 -6.51
N ALA A 238 29.28 0.80 -6.03
CA ALA A 238 29.05 -0.63 -6.06
C ALA A 238 27.97 -1.01 -5.04
N LEU A 239 27.08 -1.92 -5.43
CA LEU A 239 25.99 -2.39 -4.58
C LEU A 239 26.37 -3.69 -3.90
N PHE A 240 25.93 -3.83 -2.66
CA PHE A 240 26.18 -5.01 -1.84
C PHE A 240 24.93 -5.41 -1.06
N THR A 241 24.66 -6.71 -0.96
CA THR A 241 23.59 -7.25 -0.13
C THR A 241 24.17 -8.07 1.03
N PRO A 242 23.46 -8.23 2.15
CA PRO A 242 23.91 -9.08 3.24
C PRO A 242 24.06 -10.53 2.79
N SER A 243 25.12 -11.20 3.23
CA SER A 243 25.35 -12.63 2.93
C SER A 243 24.26 -13.57 3.48
N VAL A 244 23.44 -13.07 4.42
CA VAL A 244 22.32 -13.80 5.01
C VAL A 244 21.02 -13.12 4.61
N ARG A 245 20.12 -13.89 3.99
CA ARG A 245 18.81 -13.41 3.57
C ARG A 245 17.95 -12.95 4.75
N ALA A 246 17.07 -12.00 4.48
CA ALA A 246 16.08 -11.55 5.44
C ALA A 246 15.08 -12.68 5.76
N VAL A 247 14.61 -12.73 7.00
CA VAL A 247 13.69 -13.76 7.50
C VAL A 247 12.44 -13.09 8.07
N ALA A 248 11.27 -13.58 7.66
CA ALA A 248 10.00 -13.15 8.23
C ALA A 248 9.87 -13.63 9.69
N ASP A 249 9.55 -12.74 10.63
CA ASP A 249 9.27 -13.07 12.02
C ASP A 249 7.76 -13.14 12.34
N THR A 250 6.92 -12.62 11.45
CA THR A 250 5.46 -12.73 11.50
C THR A 250 4.90 -13.32 10.22
N GLU A 251 3.63 -13.71 10.27
CA GLU A 251 2.84 -14.00 9.08
C GLU A 251 2.77 -12.78 8.15
N VAL A 252 2.91 -13.02 6.86
CA VAL A 252 3.03 -12.01 5.79
C VAL A 252 1.72 -11.79 5.04
N THR A 253 0.62 -12.27 5.60
CA THR A 253 -0.74 -12.10 5.09
C THR A 253 -1.60 -11.35 6.11
N ALA A 254 -2.63 -10.69 5.61
CA ALA A 254 -3.62 -9.96 6.38
C ALA A 254 -5.02 -10.36 5.93
N ALA A 255 -5.90 -10.64 6.89
CA ALA A 255 -7.33 -10.75 6.62
C ALA A 255 -7.91 -9.33 6.46
N VAL A 256 -8.24 -8.95 5.23
CA VAL A 256 -8.74 -7.61 4.89
C VAL A 256 -10.21 -7.72 4.52
N PRO A 257 -11.10 -6.85 5.05
CA PRO A 257 -12.49 -6.91 4.69
C PRO A 257 -12.69 -6.57 3.22
N VAL A 258 -13.53 -7.35 2.54
CA VAL A 258 -13.93 -7.12 1.15
C VAL A 258 -15.41 -6.84 1.04
N GLY A 259 -15.77 -5.96 0.10
CA GLY A 259 -17.15 -5.59 -0.13
C GLY A 259 -17.97 -6.77 -0.63
N ASN A 260 -19.22 -6.88 -0.17
CA ASN A 260 -20.17 -7.86 -0.70
C ASN A 260 -21.05 -7.20 -1.76
N VAL A 261 -20.84 -7.55 -3.04
CA VAL A 261 -21.56 -6.94 -4.18
C VAL A 261 -23.07 -7.16 -4.09
N THR A 262 -23.52 -8.21 -3.39
CA THR A 262 -24.95 -8.49 -3.25
C THR A 262 -25.70 -7.51 -2.35
N LEU A 263 -24.98 -6.68 -1.58
CA LEU A 263 -25.57 -5.61 -0.79
C LEU A 263 -25.88 -4.37 -1.63
N TYR A 264 -25.32 -4.26 -2.84
CA TYR A 264 -25.47 -3.07 -3.69
C TYR A 264 -26.94 -2.68 -3.95
N PRO A 265 -27.87 -3.59 -4.32
CA PRO A 265 -29.27 -3.22 -4.53
C PRO A 265 -29.95 -2.69 -3.26
N ALA A 266 -29.59 -3.25 -2.10
CA ALA A 266 -30.13 -2.82 -0.82
C ALA A 266 -29.65 -1.41 -0.46
N VAL A 267 -28.34 -1.15 -0.63
CA VAL A 267 -27.74 0.17 -0.43
C VAL A 267 -28.38 1.20 -1.36
N LEU A 268 -28.57 0.86 -2.64
CA LEU A 268 -29.25 1.74 -3.61
C LEU A 268 -30.69 2.06 -3.18
N LEU A 269 -31.47 1.05 -2.79
CA LEU A 269 -32.85 1.23 -2.38
C LEU A 269 -32.95 2.11 -1.13
N LEU A 270 -32.12 1.84 -0.12
CA LEU A 270 -32.08 2.65 1.11
C LEU A 270 -31.67 4.10 0.82
N THR A 271 -30.68 4.29 -0.05
CA THR A 271 -30.26 5.62 -0.49
C THR A 271 -31.39 6.36 -1.19
N LEU A 272 -32.11 5.70 -2.11
CA LEU A 272 -33.27 6.28 -2.78
C LEU A 272 -34.36 6.69 -1.78
N VAL A 273 -34.71 5.81 -0.83
CA VAL A 273 -35.70 6.09 0.20
C VAL A 273 -35.28 7.30 1.06
N ALA A 274 -34.02 7.36 1.46
CA ALA A 274 -33.47 8.49 2.23
C ALA A 274 -33.54 9.80 1.45
N VAL A 275 -33.21 9.79 0.16
CA VAL A 275 -33.30 10.98 -0.72
C VAL A 275 -34.75 11.44 -0.87
N LEU A 276 -35.69 10.51 -1.11
CA LEU A 276 -37.12 10.83 -1.25
C LEU A 276 -37.70 11.41 0.05
N TRP A 277 -37.34 10.82 1.19
CA TRP A 277 -37.77 11.34 2.49
C TRP A 277 -37.18 12.74 2.75
N SER A 278 -35.88 12.91 2.54
CA SER A 278 -35.21 14.22 2.72
C SER A 278 -35.85 15.28 1.84
N THR A 279 -36.11 14.96 0.57
CA THR A 279 -36.83 15.85 -0.36
C THR A 279 -38.22 16.23 0.16
N ARG A 280 -39.01 15.25 0.62
CA ARG A 280 -40.33 15.49 1.20
C ARG A 280 -40.25 16.40 2.43
N ALA A 281 -39.28 16.18 3.31
CA ALA A 281 -39.09 16.98 4.52
C ALA A 281 -38.74 18.44 4.20
N VAL A 282 -37.88 18.67 3.20
CA VAL A 282 -37.54 20.02 2.70
C VAL A 282 -38.78 20.70 2.12
N VAL A 283 -39.52 20.02 1.23
CA VAL A 283 -40.75 20.58 0.63
C VAL A 283 -41.77 20.96 1.70
N HIS A 284 -41.95 20.11 2.72
CA HIS A 284 -42.86 20.39 3.82
C HIS A 284 -42.43 21.60 4.66
N SER A 285 -41.12 21.73 4.90
CA SER A 285 -40.55 22.85 5.65
C SER A 285 -40.71 24.18 4.90
N VAL A 286 -40.45 24.19 3.59
CA VAL A 286 -40.66 25.37 2.74
C VAL A 286 -42.13 25.77 2.71
N ARG A 287 -43.05 24.82 2.54
CA ARG A 287 -44.49 25.11 2.55
C ARG A 287 -44.95 25.74 3.87
N ARG A 288 -44.42 25.26 5.01
CA ARG A 288 -44.71 25.84 6.31
C ARG A 288 -44.17 27.26 6.45
N ALA A 289 -42.95 27.52 5.97
CA ALA A 289 -42.35 28.85 6.00
C ALA A 289 -43.15 29.84 5.14
N VAL A 290 -43.54 29.45 3.93
CA VAL A 290 -44.36 30.29 3.03
C VAL A 290 -45.74 30.56 3.62
N ALA A 291 -46.37 29.58 4.27
CA ALA A 291 -47.67 29.77 4.90
C ALA A 291 -47.65 30.67 6.15
N ALA A 292 -46.47 30.93 6.71
CA ALA A 292 -46.27 31.77 7.89
C ALA A 292 -45.85 33.22 7.55
N ALA A 293 -45.51 33.50 6.29
CA ALA A 293 -45.16 34.82 5.76
C ALA A 293 -46.39 35.52 5.18
#